data_AF-A0A7M1Q0J2-F1
#
_entry.id   AF-A0A7M1Q0J2-F1
#
_cell.length_a   1.000
_cell.length_b   1.000
_cell.length_c   1.000
_cell.angle_alpha   90.00
_cell.angle_beta   90.00
_cell.angle_gamma   90.00
#
_symmetry.space_group_name_H-M   'P 1'
#
loop_
_entity.id
_entity.type
_entity.pdbx_description
1 polymer ?
#
loop_
_entity_poly.entity_id
_entity_poly.type
_entity_poly.pdbx_seq_one_letter_code
_entity_poly.pdbx_strand_id
1 'polypeptide(L)'
;MLSSQEWWNVIINYNQSIFPMQLLVMLVGVIVTVYLIYGTATKANIAMKLYLAFCNLWIGSMFFIVLGKGFPSPLRQFQGALFITIGILWVVDIFTKKTYLILPKKGFTKRITIAFLIIVAFYPMAGLALARSVNQLIYPGTLPCATTAFTLVLLAGSLPKINKLTYSLLLVWAIPFPPLIQIPKYQVYEDGIMFIIGLYCLIVLILSIIKYKNNLGLNLYKEIFDIKKDAVFATLSLEGVPNIVPIHSKHLISNSKVMISDQFMDKTKINILGNAYGVLTIKEGDQLYKISGSCQYKTSGLLYKLAVRGAKKYAKKKAKNKNIKLNCKGIVLMKVDKFEVVDI
;
A
#
# COMPACT_ATOMS: atom_id res chain seq x y z
N MET A 1 -23.30 20.45 23.30
CA MET A 1 -22.75 20.24 21.93
C MET A 1 -22.80 21.59 21.22
N LEU A 2 -21.84 21.90 20.35
CA LEU A 2 -21.80 23.18 19.63
C LEU A 2 -22.92 23.31 18.59
N SER A 3 -23.43 24.53 18.41
CA SER A 3 -24.19 24.97 17.25
C SER A 3 -23.30 25.13 16.01
N SER A 4 -23.92 25.25 14.82
CA SER A 4 -23.20 25.53 13.58
C SER A 4 -22.40 26.83 13.65
N GLN A 5 -22.97 27.89 14.21
CA GLN A 5 -22.30 29.18 14.32
C GLN A 5 -21.09 29.15 15.26
N GLU A 6 -21.22 28.50 16.43
CA GLU A 6 -20.08 28.32 17.34
C GLU A 6 -18.97 27.48 16.69
N TRP A 7 -19.32 26.45 15.91
CA TRP A 7 -18.35 25.64 15.18
C TRP A 7 -17.56 26.49 14.17
N TRP A 8 -18.24 27.32 13.37
CA TRP A 8 -17.60 28.21 12.42
C TRP A 8 -16.77 29.31 13.08
N ASN A 9 -17.17 29.80 14.26
CA ASN A 9 -16.37 30.75 15.02
C ASN A 9 -15.01 30.16 15.44
N VAL A 10 -14.96 28.86 15.79
CA VAL A 10 -13.69 28.18 16.06
C VAL A 10 -12.80 28.15 14.82
N ILE A 11 -13.36 27.88 13.64
CA ILE A 11 -12.62 27.91 12.36
C ILE A 11 -12.10 29.32 12.05
N ILE A 12 -12.93 30.35 12.21
CA ILE A 12 -12.56 31.75 11.98
C ILE A 12 -11.38 32.13 12.87
N ASN A 13 -11.51 31.89 14.19
CA ASN A 13 -10.46 32.22 15.15
C ASN A 13 -9.16 31.46 14.85
N TYR A 14 -9.25 30.18 14.51
CA TYR A 14 -8.09 29.40 14.08
C TYR A 14 -7.44 30.01 12.84
N ASN A 15 -8.23 30.28 11.80
CA ASN A 15 -7.72 30.76 10.53
C ASN A 15 -7.05 32.13 10.64
N GLN A 16 -7.59 33.03 11.48
CA GLN A 16 -6.99 34.31 11.78
C GLN A 16 -5.68 34.16 12.57
N SER A 17 -5.64 33.22 13.53
CA SER A 17 -4.46 33.00 14.37
C SER A 17 -3.25 32.47 13.61
N ILE A 18 -3.47 31.75 12.51
CA ILE A 18 -2.39 31.13 11.75
C ILE A 18 -2.09 31.85 10.43
N PHE A 19 -2.81 32.91 10.06
CA PHE A 19 -2.54 33.63 8.82
C PHE A 19 -1.12 34.23 8.85
N PRO A 20 -0.31 34.12 7.77
CA PRO A 20 -0.61 33.59 6.43
C PRO A 20 -0.23 32.12 6.20
N MET A 21 -0.03 31.34 7.26
CA MET A 21 0.51 29.98 7.20
C MET A 21 -0.31 29.04 6.31
N GLN A 22 -1.65 29.20 6.24
CA GLN A 22 -2.45 28.34 5.33
C GLN A 22 -1.99 28.45 3.88
N LEU A 23 -1.69 29.66 3.43
CA LEU A 23 -1.28 29.93 2.05
C LEU A 23 0.11 29.36 1.78
N LEU A 24 1.03 29.51 2.73
CA LEU A 24 2.38 28.98 2.64
C LEU A 24 2.39 27.45 2.59
N VAL A 25 1.66 26.79 3.49
CA VAL A 25 1.58 25.32 3.53
C VAL A 25 0.91 24.80 2.26
N MET A 26 -0.16 25.43 1.80
CA MET A 26 -0.82 25.06 0.54
C MET A 26 0.12 25.20 -0.65
N LEU A 27 0.88 26.31 -0.74
CA LEU A 27 1.87 26.53 -1.80
C LEU A 27 2.96 25.45 -1.79
N VAL A 28 3.51 25.13 -0.62
CA VAL A 28 4.47 24.03 -0.47
C VAL A 28 3.84 22.70 -0.92
N GLY A 29 2.59 22.45 -0.55
CA GLY A 29 1.84 21.27 -1.01
C GLY A 29 1.74 21.17 -2.52
N VAL A 30 1.45 22.28 -3.20
CA VAL A 30 1.42 22.35 -4.68
C VAL A 30 2.81 22.08 -5.25
N ILE A 31 3.86 22.75 -4.75
CA ILE A 31 5.24 22.58 -5.22
C ILE A 31 5.69 21.12 -5.07
N VAL A 32 5.46 20.52 -3.89
CA VAL A 32 5.87 19.13 -3.63
C VAL A 32 5.03 18.14 -4.44
N THR A 33 3.78 18.46 -4.76
CA THR A 33 2.94 17.66 -5.67
C THR A 33 3.47 17.72 -7.11
N VAL A 34 3.80 18.91 -7.61
CA VAL A 34 4.44 19.08 -8.93
C VAL A 34 5.78 18.35 -8.97
N TYR A 35 6.57 18.45 -7.90
CA TYR A 35 7.81 17.70 -7.76
C TYR A 35 7.59 16.18 -7.74
N LEU A 36 6.48 15.69 -7.17
CA LEU A 36 6.10 14.28 -7.23
C LEU A 36 5.71 13.82 -8.65
N ILE A 37 5.15 14.71 -9.48
CA ILE A 37 4.78 14.43 -10.87
C ILE A 37 6.02 14.33 -11.77
N TYR A 38 6.96 15.28 -11.64
CA TYR A 38 8.07 15.45 -12.60
C TYR A 38 9.45 15.08 -12.05
N GLY A 39 9.61 15.03 -10.74
CA GLY A 39 10.91 14.86 -10.08
C GLY A 39 11.42 13.42 -10.02
N THR A 40 12.61 13.27 -9.44
CA THR A 40 13.21 11.96 -9.19
C THR A 40 12.40 11.19 -8.16
N ALA A 41 12.05 9.95 -8.47
CA ALA A 41 11.04 9.20 -7.72
C ALA A 41 11.37 9.03 -6.22
N THR A 42 12.65 8.91 -5.83
CA THR A 42 13.03 8.74 -4.41
C THR A 42 12.98 10.04 -3.60
N LYS A 43 13.61 11.11 -4.07
CA LYS A 43 13.65 12.40 -3.34
C LYS A 43 12.27 13.04 -3.25
N ALA A 44 11.48 12.97 -4.33
CA ALA A 44 10.12 13.48 -4.33
C ALA A 44 9.20 12.71 -3.36
N ASN A 45 9.42 11.40 -3.20
CA ASN A 45 8.72 10.60 -2.19
C ASN A 45 8.98 11.10 -0.78
N ILE A 46 10.26 11.30 -0.45
CA ILE A 46 10.67 11.74 0.89
C ILE A 46 10.11 13.13 1.17
N ALA A 47 10.22 14.07 0.21
CA ALA A 47 9.66 15.41 0.33
C ALA A 47 8.15 15.39 0.58
N MET A 48 7.40 14.58 -0.18
CA MET A 48 5.95 14.45 0.02
C MET A 48 5.61 13.84 1.38
N LYS A 49 6.35 12.83 1.85
CA LYS A 49 6.13 12.25 3.18
C LYS A 49 6.44 13.22 4.31
N LEU A 50 7.51 14.01 4.19
CA LEU A 50 7.84 15.06 5.16
C LEU A 50 6.74 16.12 5.21
N TYR A 51 6.23 16.55 4.05
CA TYR A 51 5.10 17.46 3.96
C TYR A 51 3.84 16.87 4.63
N LEU A 52 3.48 15.62 4.29
CA LEU A 52 2.31 14.96 4.90
C LEU A 52 2.47 14.72 6.40
N ALA A 53 3.68 14.38 6.87
CA ALA A 53 3.99 14.27 8.29
C ALA A 53 3.78 15.62 8.99
N PHE A 54 4.34 16.70 8.44
CA PHE A 54 4.16 18.04 8.98
C PHE A 54 2.67 18.43 9.05
N CYS A 55 1.92 18.28 7.96
CA CYS A 55 0.50 18.64 7.92
C CYS A 55 -0.31 17.87 8.97
N ASN A 56 -0.13 16.55 9.07
CA ASN A 56 -0.87 15.73 10.03
C ASN A 56 -0.47 16.02 11.49
N LEU A 57 0.82 16.25 11.76
CA LEU A 57 1.28 16.68 13.08
C LEU A 57 0.73 18.07 13.44
N TRP A 58 0.73 19.02 12.51
CA TRP A 58 0.15 20.35 12.69
C TRP A 58 -1.35 20.28 12.97
N ILE A 59 -2.10 19.52 12.18
CA ILE A 59 -3.54 19.33 12.37
C ILE A 59 -3.81 18.70 13.75
N GLY A 60 -3.08 17.65 14.10
CA GLY A 60 -3.26 16.96 15.36
C GLY A 60 -2.90 17.81 16.59
N SER A 61 -1.82 18.60 16.51
CA SER A 61 -1.33 19.43 17.62
C SER A 61 -1.90 20.86 17.59
N MET A 62 -1.57 21.65 16.59
CA MET A 62 -1.97 23.06 16.51
C MET A 62 -3.47 23.22 16.34
N PHE A 63 -4.09 22.53 15.38
CA PHE A 63 -5.52 22.67 15.12
C PHE A 63 -6.37 22.04 16.23
N PHE A 64 -6.19 20.75 16.57
CA PHE A 64 -7.05 20.10 17.57
C PHE A 64 -6.67 20.38 19.03
N ILE A 65 -5.37 20.45 19.40
CA ILE A 65 -4.98 20.54 20.81
C ILE A 65 -4.82 22.00 21.26
N VAL A 66 -4.07 22.80 20.52
CA VAL A 66 -3.67 24.15 20.95
C VAL A 66 -4.74 25.20 20.67
N LEU A 67 -5.16 25.33 19.41
CA LEU A 67 -6.00 26.42 18.92
C LEU A 67 -7.49 26.04 18.80
N GLY A 68 -7.82 24.76 18.67
CA GLY A 68 -9.19 24.25 18.56
C GLY A 68 -9.95 24.18 19.87
N LYS A 69 -9.56 24.94 20.90
CA LYS A 69 -10.10 24.83 22.27
C LYS A 69 -11.63 24.96 22.38
N GLY A 70 -12.28 25.56 21.38
CA GLY A 70 -13.73 25.64 21.31
C GLY A 70 -14.44 24.34 20.92
N PHE A 71 -13.77 23.37 20.27
CA PHE A 71 -14.40 22.08 19.95
C PHE A 71 -14.59 21.21 21.22
N PRO A 72 -15.68 20.42 21.29
CA PRO A 72 -16.01 19.65 22.48
C PRO A 72 -14.97 18.58 22.82
N SER A 73 -14.60 18.53 24.10
CA SER A 73 -13.86 17.42 24.70
C SER A 73 -14.83 16.31 25.12
N PRO A 74 -14.48 15.01 25.02
CA PRO A 74 -13.18 14.45 24.64
C PRO A 74 -12.99 14.23 23.12
N LEU A 75 -14.02 14.46 22.29
CA LEU A 75 -13.97 14.20 20.85
C LEU A 75 -12.76 14.88 20.18
N ARG A 76 -12.52 16.15 20.49
CA ARG A 76 -11.38 16.91 19.97
C ARG A 76 -10.03 16.23 20.26
N GLN A 77 -9.85 15.67 21.46
CA GLN A 77 -8.60 15.01 21.85
C GLN A 77 -8.38 13.73 21.06
N PHE A 78 -9.44 12.93 20.86
CA PHE A 78 -9.38 11.73 20.02
C PHE A 78 -9.03 12.08 18.56
N GLN A 79 -9.61 13.15 18.02
CA GLN A 79 -9.29 13.62 16.68
C GLN A 79 -7.84 14.12 16.58
N GLY A 80 -7.36 14.86 17.59
CA GLY A 80 -5.97 15.27 17.69
C GLY A 80 -5.00 14.08 17.70
N ALA A 81 -5.28 13.08 18.55
CA ALA A 81 -4.48 11.86 18.67
C ALA A 81 -4.45 11.05 17.35
N LEU A 82 -5.58 10.98 16.63
CA LEU A 82 -5.66 10.33 15.33
C LEU A 82 -4.68 10.96 14.33
N PHE A 83 -4.72 12.29 14.18
CA PHE A 83 -3.85 13.00 13.22
C PHE A 83 -2.38 13.00 13.64
N ILE A 84 -2.08 13.08 14.94
CA ILE A 84 -0.71 12.88 15.44
C ILE A 84 -0.21 11.48 15.07
N THR A 85 -1.04 10.45 15.28
CA THR A 85 -0.69 9.06 14.93
C THR A 85 -0.40 8.93 13.44
N ILE A 86 -1.24 9.50 12.58
CA ILE A 86 -1.02 9.51 11.12
C ILE A 86 0.29 10.24 10.76
N GLY A 87 0.58 11.37 11.42
CA GLY A 87 1.83 12.12 11.24
C GLY A 87 3.06 11.29 11.61
N ILE A 88 3.04 10.60 12.75
CA ILE A 88 4.11 9.68 13.18
C ILE A 88 4.26 8.52 12.19
N LEU A 89 3.15 7.94 11.70
CA LEU A 89 3.20 6.88 10.70
C LEU A 89 3.90 7.32 9.42
N TRP A 90 3.73 8.57 8.98
CA TRP A 90 4.47 9.11 7.84
C TRP A 90 5.97 9.21 8.10
N VAL A 91 6.38 9.67 9.30
CA VAL A 91 7.80 9.71 9.70
C VAL A 91 8.40 8.30 9.70
N VAL A 92 7.71 7.32 10.30
CA VAL A 92 8.15 5.92 10.31
C VAL A 92 8.19 5.34 8.89
N ASP A 93 7.28 5.74 8.01
CA ASP A 93 7.24 5.29 6.62
C ASP A 93 8.43 5.78 5.78
N ILE A 94 9.08 6.91 6.15
CA ILE A 94 10.32 7.36 5.50
C ILE A 94 11.43 6.31 5.66
N PHE A 95 11.55 5.72 6.86
CA PHE A 95 12.57 4.71 7.16
C PHE A 95 12.16 3.31 6.71
N THR A 96 10.91 2.91 6.94
CA THR A 96 10.42 1.57 6.61
C THR A 96 10.13 1.38 5.12
N LYS A 97 9.99 2.48 4.35
CA LYS A 97 9.73 2.49 2.91
C LYS A 97 8.52 1.64 2.49
N LYS A 98 7.54 1.47 3.38
CA LYS A 98 6.31 0.69 3.12
C LYS A 98 5.43 1.35 2.07
N THR A 99 5.37 2.68 2.07
CA THR A 99 4.64 3.46 1.06
C THR A 99 5.60 3.99 0.00
N TYR A 100 5.22 3.85 -1.26
CA TYR A 100 5.95 4.47 -2.37
C TYR A 100 4.99 5.25 -3.25
N LEU A 101 4.84 6.55 -2.94
CA LEU A 101 3.99 7.48 -3.66
C LEU A 101 4.41 7.63 -5.14
N ILE A 102 3.54 7.21 -6.05
CA ILE A 102 3.69 7.37 -7.50
C ILE A 102 2.33 7.75 -8.07
N LEU A 103 2.29 8.76 -8.93
CA LEU A 103 1.07 9.09 -9.67
C LEU A 103 0.93 8.22 -10.94
N PRO A 104 -0.29 7.79 -11.29
CA PRO A 104 -0.50 7.00 -12.49
C PRO A 104 0.00 7.71 -13.76
N LYS A 105 0.82 7.03 -14.56
CA LYS A 105 1.49 7.67 -15.72
C LYS A 105 0.60 7.83 -16.96
N LYS A 106 -0.40 6.95 -17.14
CA LYS A 106 -1.30 6.93 -18.31
C LYS A 106 -2.69 6.39 -17.92
N GLY A 107 -3.67 6.59 -18.80
CA GLY A 107 -5.02 6.02 -18.69
C GLY A 107 -6.02 6.85 -17.88
N PHE A 108 -7.22 6.31 -17.71
CA PHE A 108 -8.34 6.97 -17.03
C PHE A 108 -8.04 7.26 -15.55
N THR A 109 -7.31 6.37 -14.87
CA THR A 109 -6.88 6.55 -13.47
C THR A 109 -6.00 7.79 -13.30
N LYS A 110 -5.12 8.10 -14.27
CA LYS A 110 -4.34 9.34 -14.25
C LYS A 110 -5.25 10.56 -14.30
N ARG A 111 -6.21 10.57 -15.23
CA ARG A 111 -7.14 11.70 -15.41
C ARG A 111 -7.94 11.93 -14.13
N ILE A 112 -8.49 10.88 -13.52
CA ILE A 112 -9.20 10.98 -12.25
C ILE A 112 -8.29 11.50 -11.13
N THR A 113 -7.08 10.94 -11.00
CA THR A 113 -6.13 11.35 -9.94
C THR A 113 -5.80 12.83 -10.05
N ILE A 114 -5.47 13.31 -11.27
CA ILE A 114 -5.18 14.72 -11.50
C ILE A 114 -6.41 15.59 -11.25
N ALA A 115 -7.59 15.18 -11.73
CA ALA A 115 -8.84 15.91 -11.50
C ALA A 115 -9.13 16.07 -10.00
N PHE A 116 -9.00 15.00 -9.20
CA PHE A 116 -9.18 15.10 -7.76
C PHE A 116 -8.10 15.94 -7.07
N LEU A 117 -6.84 15.86 -7.49
CA LEU A 117 -5.79 16.74 -6.94
C LEU A 117 -6.10 18.22 -7.22
N ILE A 118 -6.61 18.54 -8.41
CA ILE A 118 -7.05 19.89 -8.78
C ILE A 118 -8.24 20.31 -7.90
N ILE A 119 -9.27 19.46 -7.80
CA ILE A 119 -10.44 19.73 -6.95
C ILE A 119 -10.03 20.01 -5.50
N VAL A 120 -9.09 19.24 -4.95
CA VAL A 120 -8.60 19.45 -3.57
C VAL A 120 -7.73 20.70 -3.45
N ALA A 121 -6.93 21.05 -4.46
CA ALA A 121 -6.20 22.32 -4.47
C ALA A 121 -7.16 23.53 -4.45
N PHE A 122 -8.32 23.39 -5.10
CA PHE A 122 -9.39 24.39 -5.15
C PHE A 122 -10.44 24.26 -4.05
N TYR A 123 -10.17 23.47 -3.00
CA TYR A 123 -11.08 23.28 -1.89
C TYR A 123 -11.52 24.61 -1.22
N PRO A 124 -10.63 25.60 -0.97
CA PRO A 124 -11.05 26.92 -0.47
C PRO A 124 -12.03 27.64 -1.40
N MET A 125 -11.88 27.50 -2.72
CA MET A 125 -12.77 28.15 -3.69
C MET A 125 -14.17 27.53 -3.71
N ALA A 126 -14.29 26.23 -3.40
CA ALA A 126 -15.61 25.62 -3.20
C ALA A 126 -16.35 26.27 -2.03
N GLY A 127 -15.65 26.65 -0.95
CA GLY A 127 -16.24 27.39 0.16
C GLY A 127 -16.73 28.79 -0.24
N LEU A 128 -15.94 29.52 -1.04
CA LEU A 128 -16.38 30.82 -1.58
C LEU A 128 -17.64 30.68 -2.45
N ALA A 129 -17.72 29.65 -3.29
CA ALA A 129 -18.89 29.36 -4.11
C ALA A 129 -20.15 29.02 -3.27
N LEU A 130 -19.95 28.50 -2.05
CA LEU A 130 -20.99 28.24 -1.06
C LEU A 130 -21.24 29.44 -0.12
N ALA A 131 -20.86 30.65 -0.55
CA ALA A 131 -21.03 31.92 0.16
C ALA A 131 -20.32 31.99 1.53
N ARG A 132 -19.21 31.26 1.69
CA ARG A 132 -18.35 31.41 2.88
C ARG A 132 -17.50 32.67 2.81
N SER A 133 -17.25 33.26 3.98
CA SER A 133 -16.26 34.35 4.09
C SER A 133 -14.83 33.82 3.97
N VAL A 134 -13.88 34.70 3.63
CA VAL A 134 -12.46 34.35 3.49
C VAL A 134 -11.87 33.71 4.76
N ASN A 135 -12.34 34.13 5.94
CA ASN A 135 -11.87 33.59 7.22
C ASN A 135 -12.47 32.21 7.54
N GLN A 136 -13.50 31.77 6.83
CA GLN A 136 -14.12 30.45 6.97
C GLN A 136 -13.54 29.41 6.02
N LEU A 137 -12.58 29.76 5.16
CA LEU A 137 -12.11 28.84 4.15
C LEU A 137 -11.31 27.67 4.74
N ILE A 138 -11.51 26.50 4.15
CA ILE A 138 -10.83 25.26 4.52
C ILE A 138 -9.67 25.01 3.57
N TYR A 139 -8.45 25.15 4.07
CA TYR A 139 -7.22 25.02 3.29
C TYR A 139 -6.61 23.61 3.42
N PRO A 140 -6.16 23.00 2.30
CA PRO A 140 -5.35 21.79 2.37
C PRO A 140 -4.00 22.09 3.05
N GLY A 141 -3.57 21.16 3.90
CA GLY A 141 -2.33 21.21 4.67
C GLY A 141 -2.53 21.61 6.14
N THR A 142 -3.37 22.61 6.42
CA THR A 142 -3.56 23.14 7.79
C THR A 142 -4.88 22.73 8.44
N LEU A 143 -5.84 22.23 7.67
CA LEU A 143 -7.13 21.72 8.15
C LEU A 143 -7.34 20.25 7.73
N PRO A 144 -8.05 19.45 8.54
CA PRO A 144 -8.10 18.00 8.38
C PRO A 144 -8.78 17.53 7.08
N CYS A 145 -9.87 18.18 6.66
CA CYS A 145 -10.72 17.65 5.58
C CYS A 145 -10.03 17.64 4.22
N ALA A 146 -9.60 18.81 3.75
CA ALA A 146 -8.89 18.96 2.49
C ALA A 146 -7.56 18.17 2.48
N THR A 147 -6.86 18.14 3.62
CA THR A 147 -5.61 17.36 3.76
C THR A 147 -5.85 15.85 3.67
N THR A 148 -6.94 15.35 4.26
CA THR A 148 -7.32 13.94 4.18
C THR A 148 -7.68 13.56 2.76
N ALA A 149 -8.50 14.37 2.09
CA ALA A 149 -8.85 14.17 0.69
C ALA A 149 -7.60 14.13 -0.22
N PHE A 150 -6.70 15.09 -0.06
CA PHE A 150 -5.42 15.14 -0.77
C PHE A 150 -4.60 13.85 -0.57
N THR A 151 -4.43 13.44 0.69
CA THR A 151 -3.61 12.28 1.04
C THR A 151 -4.21 10.98 0.49
N LEU A 152 -5.54 10.83 0.55
CA LEU A 152 -6.24 9.66 0.01
C LEU A 152 -6.07 9.54 -1.51
N VAL A 153 -6.15 10.65 -2.26
CA VAL A 153 -5.93 10.64 -3.71
C VAL A 153 -4.52 10.19 -4.06
N LEU A 154 -3.51 10.70 -3.35
CA LEU A 154 -2.11 10.28 -3.53
C LEU A 154 -1.92 8.79 -3.26
N LEU A 155 -2.49 8.29 -2.16
CA LEU A 155 -2.37 6.89 -1.79
C LEU A 155 -3.12 5.97 -2.76
N ALA A 156 -4.32 6.35 -3.21
CA ALA A 156 -5.11 5.58 -4.15
C ALA A 156 -4.38 5.44 -5.50
N GLY A 157 -3.73 6.51 -5.95
CA GLY A 157 -2.86 6.49 -7.14
C GLY A 157 -1.62 5.58 -7.00
N SER A 158 -1.21 5.27 -5.77
CA SER A 158 0.02 4.55 -5.44
C SER A 158 -0.20 3.08 -5.02
N LEU A 159 -1.44 2.59 -5.08
CA LEU A 159 -1.76 1.19 -4.77
C LEU A 159 -1.01 0.21 -5.69
N PRO A 160 -0.61 -0.98 -5.20
CA PRO A 160 -0.83 -1.52 -3.85
C PRO A 160 0.31 -1.21 -2.85
N LYS A 161 1.36 -0.50 -3.25
CA LYS A 161 2.58 -0.27 -2.44
C LYS A 161 2.40 0.89 -1.47
N ILE A 162 1.47 0.71 -0.54
CA ILE A 162 1.11 1.72 0.47
C ILE A 162 1.01 1.10 1.86
N ASN A 163 1.16 1.95 2.88
CA ASN A 163 0.78 1.60 4.24
C ASN A 163 -0.76 1.60 4.39
N LYS A 164 -1.33 0.39 4.42
CA LYS A 164 -2.78 0.20 4.55
C LYS A 164 -3.36 0.73 5.85
N LEU A 165 -2.58 0.76 6.94
CA LEU A 165 -3.04 1.32 8.22
C LEU A 165 -3.31 2.82 8.08
N THR A 166 -2.36 3.58 7.53
CA THR A 166 -2.52 5.01 7.25
C THR A 166 -3.72 5.27 6.34
N TYR A 167 -3.88 4.46 5.29
CA TYR A 167 -5.03 4.55 4.39
C TYR A 167 -6.37 4.35 5.11
N SER A 168 -6.46 3.30 5.91
CA SER A 168 -7.69 2.97 6.65
C SER A 168 -8.05 4.04 7.68
N LEU A 169 -7.07 4.58 8.42
CA LEU A 169 -7.31 5.67 9.37
C LEU A 169 -7.87 6.92 8.68
N LEU A 170 -7.35 7.27 7.50
CA LEU A 170 -7.86 8.39 6.70
C LEU A 170 -9.27 8.13 6.14
N LEU A 171 -9.59 6.90 5.76
CA LEU A 171 -10.96 6.55 5.33
C LEU A 171 -11.98 6.67 6.47
N VAL A 172 -11.59 6.32 7.71
CA VAL A 172 -12.42 6.50 8.91
C VAL A 172 -12.70 7.98 9.18
N TRP A 173 -11.82 8.88 8.77
CA TRP A 173 -12.10 10.31 8.77
C TRP A 173 -13.02 10.71 7.61
N ALA A 174 -12.71 10.28 6.39
CA ALA A 174 -13.35 10.77 5.18
C ALA A 174 -14.79 10.29 4.95
N ILE A 175 -15.18 9.11 5.45
CA ILE A 175 -16.47 8.49 5.12
C ILE A 175 -17.54 8.69 6.21
N PRO A 176 -17.33 8.30 7.48
CA PRO A 176 -18.32 8.51 8.53
C PRO A 176 -18.54 9.98 8.90
N PHE A 177 -17.46 10.77 9.00
CA PHE A 177 -17.52 12.07 9.64
C PHE A 177 -18.32 13.13 8.84
N PRO A 178 -18.18 13.24 7.50
CA PRO A 178 -18.96 14.20 6.72
C PRO A 178 -20.48 13.97 6.76
N PRO A 179 -21.02 12.78 6.42
CA PRO A 179 -22.46 12.57 6.34
C PRO A 179 -23.14 12.45 7.71
N LEU A 180 -22.41 12.03 8.77
CA LEU A 180 -23.02 11.85 10.10
C LEU A 180 -22.96 13.12 10.95
N ILE A 181 -21.97 13.99 10.73
CA ILE A 181 -21.70 15.12 11.62
C ILE A 181 -21.52 16.42 10.83
N GLN A 182 -20.52 16.54 9.95
CA GLN A 182 -20.11 17.85 9.44
C GLN A 182 -21.16 18.50 8.53
N ILE A 183 -21.70 17.75 7.58
CA ILE A 183 -22.66 18.26 6.61
C ILE A 183 -24.01 18.54 7.28
N PRO A 184 -24.66 17.60 7.99
CA PRO A 184 -26.00 17.86 8.54
C PRO A 184 -26.00 18.85 9.69
N LYS A 185 -24.96 18.85 10.53
CA LYS A 185 -24.97 19.62 11.79
C LYS A 185 -24.28 20.98 11.67
N TYR A 186 -23.13 21.03 11.01
CA TYR A 186 -22.29 22.23 10.91
C TYR A 186 -22.35 22.87 9.51
N GLN A 187 -23.14 22.27 8.60
CA GLN A 187 -23.37 22.78 7.24
C GLN A 187 -22.08 22.94 6.43
N VAL A 188 -21.07 22.11 6.70
CA VAL A 188 -19.79 22.14 5.95
C VAL A 188 -19.99 21.39 4.63
N TYR A 189 -20.70 22.00 3.68
CA TYR A 189 -21.07 21.36 2.42
C TYR A 189 -19.84 21.05 1.54
N GLU A 190 -18.74 21.77 1.72
CA GLU A 190 -17.46 21.53 1.05
C GLU A 190 -16.91 20.12 1.37
N ASP A 191 -17.26 19.56 2.53
CA ASP A 191 -16.88 18.20 2.92
C ASP A 191 -17.51 17.11 2.05
N GLY A 192 -18.49 17.46 1.20
CA GLY A 192 -18.96 16.59 0.12
C GLY A 192 -17.82 16.16 -0.82
N ILE A 193 -16.83 17.04 -1.04
CA ILE A 193 -15.62 16.72 -1.84
C ILE A 193 -14.85 15.57 -1.17
N MET A 194 -14.57 15.69 0.12
CA MET A 194 -13.85 14.67 0.88
C MET A 194 -14.62 13.36 0.91
N PHE A 195 -15.95 13.41 1.09
CA PHE A 195 -16.79 12.23 1.12
C PHE A 195 -16.76 11.46 -0.21
N ILE A 196 -16.93 12.15 -1.34
CA ILE A 196 -16.89 11.54 -2.68
C ILE A 196 -15.52 10.91 -2.95
N ILE A 197 -14.43 11.63 -2.63
CA ILE A 197 -13.06 11.11 -2.75
C ILE A 197 -12.86 9.89 -1.84
N GLY A 198 -13.39 9.93 -0.61
CA GLY A 198 -13.34 8.82 0.35
C GLY A 198 -13.99 7.56 -0.21
N LEU A 199 -15.21 7.67 -0.74
CA LEU A 199 -15.92 6.55 -1.38
C LEU A 199 -15.15 5.99 -2.58
N TYR A 200 -14.65 6.85 -3.45
CA TYR A 200 -13.79 6.44 -4.58
C TYR A 200 -12.57 5.67 -4.08
N CYS A 201 -11.86 6.20 -3.10
CA CYS A 201 -10.65 5.60 -2.55
C CYS A 201 -10.94 4.25 -1.87
N LEU A 202 -12.09 4.09 -1.22
CA LEU A 202 -12.54 2.80 -0.67
C LEU A 202 -12.78 1.77 -1.78
N ILE A 203 -13.50 2.16 -2.84
CA ILE A 203 -13.75 1.27 -4.00
C ILE A 203 -12.43 0.83 -4.63
N VAL A 204 -11.51 1.76 -4.91
CA VAL A 204 -10.20 1.43 -5.49
C VAL A 204 -9.40 0.50 -4.58
N LEU A 205 -9.43 0.70 -3.26
CA LEU A 205 -8.78 -0.20 -2.31
C LEU A 205 -9.37 -1.62 -2.39
N ILE A 206 -10.70 -1.76 -2.37
CA ILE A 206 -11.40 -3.05 -2.47
C ILE A 206 -11.05 -3.73 -3.80
N LEU A 207 -11.14 -3.00 -4.92
CA LEU A 207 -10.78 -3.53 -6.24
C LEU A 207 -9.31 -3.95 -6.32
N SER A 208 -8.39 -3.21 -5.68
CA SER A 208 -6.98 -3.59 -5.64
C SER A 208 -6.76 -4.91 -4.88
N ILE A 209 -7.52 -5.16 -3.81
CA ILE A 209 -7.46 -6.39 -3.03
C ILE A 209 -8.06 -7.56 -3.83
N ILE A 210 -9.21 -7.34 -4.48
CA ILE A 210 -9.86 -8.34 -5.34
C ILE A 210 -8.95 -8.68 -6.52
N LYS A 211 -8.41 -7.68 -7.23
CA LYS A 211 -7.49 -7.88 -8.34
C LYS A 211 -6.21 -8.59 -7.90
N TYR A 212 -5.65 -8.24 -6.74
CA TYR A 212 -4.50 -8.98 -6.20
C TYR A 212 -4.83 -10.46 -5.96
N LYS A 213 -6.02 -10.75 -5.43
CA LYS A 213 -6.51 -12.12 -5.21
C LYS A 213 -6.79 -12.87 -6.52
N ASN A 214 -7.31 -12.18 -7.53
CA ASN A 214 -7.71 -12.75 -8.82
C ASN A 214 -6.55 -12.87 -9.84
N ASN A 215 -5.57 -11.95 -9.82
CA ASN A 215 -4.42 -11.93 -10.74
C ASN A 215 -3.39 -13.04 -10.44
N LEU A 216 -3.55 -13.79 -9.36
CA LEU A 216 -2.82 -15.02 -9.11
C LEU A 216 -3.37 -16.18 -9.97
N GLY A 217 -3.70 -15.93 -11.24
CA GLY A 217 -4.21 -16.91 -12.21
C GLY A 217 -3.24 -18.06 -12.53
N LEU A 218 -2.36 -18.43 -11.59
CA LEU A 218 -1.45 -19.55 -11.65
C LEU A 218 -2.15 -20.86 -12.04
N ASN A 219 -3.42 -21.07 -11.68
CA ASN A 219 -4.14 -22.27 -12.14
C ASN A 219 -4.25 -22.36 -13.67
N LEU A 220 -4.31 -21.23 -14.40
CA LEU A 220 -4.28 -21.23 -15.87
C LEU A 220 -2.97 -21.77 -16.44
N TYR A 221 -1.90 -21.68 -15.64
CA TYR A 221 -0.55 -22.08 -16.01
C TYR A 221 -0.10 -23.36 -15.29
N LYS A 222 -1.01 -24.07 -14.61
CA LYS A 222 -0.70 -25.23 -13.77
C LYS A 222 0.15 -26.28 -14.49
N GLU A 223 -0.14 -26.52 -15.77
CA GLU A 223 0.60 -27.47 -16.60
C GLU A 223 2.08 -27.10 -16.74
N ILE A 224 2.40 -25.81 -16.90
CA ILE A 224 3.80 -25.34 -16.99
C ILE A 224 4.55 -25.62 -15.69
N PHE A 225 3.90 -25.49 -14.54
CA PHE A 225 4.52 -25.80 -13.25
C PHE A 225 4.82 -27.28 -13.08
N ASP A 226 3.87 -28.15 -13.45
CA ASP A 226 3.98 -29.60 -13.21
C ASP A 226 4.82 -30.33 -14.28
N ILE A 227 4.79 -29.86 -15.54
CA ILE A 227 5.40 -30.55 -16.68
C ILE A 227 6.85 -30.08 -16.92
N LYS A 228 7.10 -28.77 -16.84
CA LYS A 228 8.39 -28.22 -17.25
C LYS A 228 9.44 -28.49 -16.20
N LYS A 229 10.55 -29.08 -16.61
CA LYS A 229 11.64 -29.45 -15.70
C LYS A 229 12.57 -28.27 -15.46
N ASP A 230 12.76 -27.40 -16.42
CA ASP A 230 13.76 -26.34 -16.35
C ASP A 230 13.19 -25.11 -15.66
N ALA A 231 13.23 -25.14 -14.33
CA ALA A 231 12.97 -23.97 -13.50
C ALA A 231 14.21 -23.60 -12.71
N VAL A 232 14.30 -22.33 -12.33
CA VAL A 232 15.39 -21.80 -11.53
C VAL A 232 14.79 -21.14 -10.30
N PHE A 233 15.34 -21.45 -9.13
CA PHE A 233 14.90 -20.88 -7.87
C PHE A 233 16.03 -20.10 -7.21
N ALA A 234 15.79 -18.82 -7.00
CA ALA A 234 16.71 -17.88 -6.38
C ALA A 234 16.25 -17.52 -4.96
N THR A 235 17.22 -17.46 -4.05
CA THR A 235 17.06 -17.02 -2.66
C THR A 235 18.23 -16.11 -2.27
N LEU A 236 18.09 -15.33 -1.20
CA LEU A 236 19.16 -14.50 -0.65
C LEU A 236 19.46 -14.92 0.78
N SER A 237 20.73 -14.87 1.18
CA SER A 237 21.11 -14.95 2.60
C SER A 237 20.68 -13.67 3.35
N LEU A 238 20.82 -13.67 4.68
CA LEU A 238 20.54 -12.49 5.51
C LEU A 238 21.48 -11.32 5.18
N GLU A 239 22.73 -11.64 4.80
CA GLU A 239 23.80 -10.72 4.42
C GLU A 239 23.69 -10.25 2.96
N GLY A 240 22.66 -10.69 2.23
CA GLY A 240 22.43 -10.28 0.85
C GLY A 240 23.16 -11.11 -0.22
N VAL A 241 23.76 -12.25 0.14
CA VAL A 241 24.45 -13.12 -0.82
C VAL A 241 23.43 -13.96 -1.61
N PRO A 242 23.37 -13.85 -2.95
CA PRO A 242 22.42 -14.61 -3.75
C PRO A 242 22.80 -16.09 -3.82
N ASN A 243 21.79 -16.95 -3.90
CA ASN A 243 21.91 -18.37 -4.19
C ASN A 243 20.87 -18.78 -5.23
N ILE A 244 21.30 -19.47 -6.28
CA ILE A 244 20.46 -19.83 -7.42
C ILE A 244 20.62 -21.33 -7.65
N VAL A 245 19.51 -22.07 -7.71
CA VAL A 245 19.50 -23.52 -7.91
C VAL A 245 18.51 -23.93 -8.99
N PRO A 246 18.84 -24.92 -9.84
CA PRO A 246 17.88 -25.51 -10.75
C PRO A 246 16.86 -26.34 -9.98
N ILE A 247 15.57 -26.23 -10.34
CA ILE A 247 14.45 -26.91 -9.72
C ILE A 247 13.64 -27.70 -10.74
N HIS A 248 13.69 -29.02 -10.60
CA HIS A 248 12.82 -29.91 -11.34
C HIS A 248 11.50 -30.18 -10.60
N SER A 249 11.58 -30.59 -9.33
CA SER A 249 10.41 -31.02 -8.56
C SER A 249 9.70 -29.83 -7.92
N LYS A 250 8.69 -29.33 -8.62
CA LYS A 250 7.80 -28.26 -8.18
C LYS A 250 6.36 -28.61 -8.55
N HIS A 251 5.42 -28.15 -7.74
CA HIS A 251 4.00 -28.38 -7.94
C HIS A 251 3.19 -27.17 -7.52
N LEU A 252 2.20 -26.82 -8.33
CA LEU A 252 1.22 -25.82 -7.94
C LEU A 252 0.17 -26.47 -7.03
N ILE A 253 0.15 -26.06 -5.75
CA ILE A 253 -0.76 -26.61 -4.74
C ILE A 253 -2.11 -25.88 -4.77
N SER A 254 -2.09 -24.59 -5.07
CA SER A 254 -3.29 -23.74 -5.24
C SER A 254 -2.92 -22.48 -6.03
N ASN A 255 -3.91 -21.66 -6.39
CA ASN A 255 -3.70 -20.36 -7.04
C ASN A 255 -2.63 -19.47 -6.39
N SER A 256 -2.34 -19.63 -5.09
CA SER A 256 -1.37 -18.79 -4.39
C SER A 256 -0.24 -19.57 -3.72
N LYS A 257 -0.06 -20.87 -4.02
CA LYS A 257 0.95 -21.70 -3.36
C LYS A 257 1.67 -22.63 -4.32
N VAL A 258 3.00 -22.54 -4.31
CA VAL A 258 3.89 -23.46 -5.02
C VAL A 258 4.66 -24.27 -3.97
N MET A 259 4.73 -25.58 -4.18
CA MET A 259 5.59 -26.47 -3.41
C MET A 259 6.81 -26.82 -4.25
N ILE A 260 7.99 -26.71 -3.66
CA ILE A 260 9.27 -27.13 -4.25
C ILE A 260 9.85 -28.22 -3.34
N SER A 261 10.27 -29.33 -3.92
CA SER A 261 10.83 -30.46 -3.17
C SER A 261 12.35 -30.34 -3.07
N ASP A 262 12.90 -30.50 -1.87
CA ASP A 262 14.34 -30.42 -1.62
C ASP A 262 15.02 -31.79 -1.76
N GLN A 263 15.94 -31.91 -2.72
CA GLN A 263 16.91 -33.00 -2.80
C GLN A 263 18.36 -32.55 -2.54
N PHE A 264 18.72 -31.34 -2.94
CA PHE A 264 20.09 -30.80 -2.90
C PHE A 264 20.12 -29.31 -2.52
N MET A 265 19.17 -28.84 -1.72
CA MET A 265 18.92 -27.41 -1.49
C MET A 265 19.43 -26.90 -0.13
N ASP A 266 20.59 -27.38 0.34
CA ASP A 266 21.08 -27.08 1.70
C ASP A 266 21.29 -25.57 1.94
N LYS A 267 21.95 -24.86 1.00
CA LYS A 267 22.12 -23.40 1.09
C LYS A 267 20.80 -22.65 0.97
N THR A 268 19.89 -23.12 0.12
CA THR A 268 18.55 -22.53 -0.03
C THR A 268 17.72 -22.68 1.24
N LYS A 269 17.82 -23.81 1.94
CA LYS A 269 17.18 -24.02 3.24
C LYS A 269 17.68 -23.00 4.25
N ILE A 270 19.00 -22.82 4.37
CA ILE A 270 19.59 -21.83 5.28
C ILE A 270 19.07 -20.43 4.94
N ASN A 271 19.10 -20.06 3.66
CA ASN A 271 18.58 -18.78 3.19
C ASN A 271 17.10 -18.58 3.56
N ILE A 272 16.23 -19.57 3.34
CA ILE A 272 14.80 -19.44 3.68
C ILE A 272 14.56 -19.31 5.18
N LEU A 273 15.36 -19.98 6.02
CA LEU A 273 15.24 -19.90 7.47
C LEU A 273 15.66 -18.52 8.01
N GLY A 274 16.64 -17.85 7.38
CA GLY A 274 17.05 -16.49 7.75
C GLY A 274 16.26 -15.38 7.04
N ASN A 275 15.94 -15.58 5.76
CA ASN A 275 15.23 -14.66 4.87
C ASN A 275 14.18 -15.43 4.08
N ALA A 276 12.94 -15.38 4.58
CA ALA A 276 11.82 -16.18 4.11
C ALA A 276 11.24 -15.70 2.76
N TYR A 277 12.07 -15.42 1.75
CA TYR A 277 11.64 -14.95 0.44
C TYR A 277 12.41 -15.67 -0.69
N GLY A 278 11.72 -15.93 -1.79
CA GLY A 278 12.33 -16.58 -2.96
C GLY A 278 11.67 -16.19 -4.27
N VAL A 279 12.38 -16.44 -5.37
CA VAL A 279 11.91 -16.20 -6.74
C VAL A 279 12.08 -17.48 -7.55
N LEU A 280 11.00 -17.99 -8.11
CA LEU A 280 10.99 -19.11 -9.03
C LEU A 280 10.75 -18.58 -10.44
N THR A 281 11.57 -19.00 -11.40
CA THR A 281 11.38 -18.69 -12.83
C THR A 281 11.27 -19.97 -13.64
N ILE A 282 10.35 -20.00 -14.59
CA ILE A 282 10.18 -21.08 -15.57
C ILE A 282 10.19 -20.44 -16.94
N LYS A 283 11.03 -20.92 -17.86
CA LYS A 283 11.02 -20.47 -19.25
C LYS A 283 10.25 -21.47 -20.11
N GLU A 284 9.38 -20.99 -20.98
CA GLU A 284 8.71 -21.78 -22.00
C GLU A 284 8.61 -20.99 -23.30
N GLY A 285 9.25 -21.49 -24.37
CA GLY A 285 9.40 -20.74 -25.62
C GLY A 285 10.01 -19.35 -25.37
N ASP A 286 9.34 -18.33 -25.88
CA ASP A 286 9.71 -16.91 -25.73
C ASP A 286 9.08 -16.27 -24.49
N GLN A 287 8.59 -17.06 -23.54
CA GLN A 287 7.97 -16.55 -22.31
C GLN A 287 8.72 -16.96 -21.04
N LEU A 288 8.92 -16.00 -20.15
CA LEU A 288 9.43 -16.19 -18.80
C LEU A 288 8.32 -16.01 -17.77
N TYR A 289 8.03 -17.06 -17.04
CA TYR A 289 7.10 -17.09 -15.93
C TYR A 289 7.87 -16.82 -14.65
N LYS A 290 7.70 -15.63 -14.07
CA LYS A 290 8.39 -15.20 -12.85
C LYS A 290 7.42 -15.16 -11.66
N ILE A 291 7.72 -15.95 -10.65
CA ILE A 291 6.95 -16.09 -9.42
C ILE A 291 7.83 -15.64 -8.26
N SER A 292 7.33 -14.77 -7.41
CA SER A 292 8.04 -14.40 -6.18
C SER A 292 7.11 -14.42 -4.99
N GLY A 293 7.65 -14.75 -3.83
CA GLY A 293 6.91 -14.63 -2.58
C GLY A 293 7.58 -15.25 -1.38
N SER A 294 6.86 -15.18 -0.27
CA SER A 294 7.29 -15.70 1.02
C SER A 294 7.39 -17.22 1.04
N CYS A 295 8.47 -17.75 1.63
CA CYS A 295 8.81 -19.16 1.63
C CYS A 295 8.84 -19.73 3.06
N GLN A 296 8.36 -20.97 3.22
CA GLN A 296 8.49 -21.73 4.47
C GLN A 296 9.10 -23.10 4.18
N TYR A 297 10.14 -23.48 4.92
CA TYR A 297 10.72 -24.81 4.83
C TYR A 297 10.01 -25.77 5.79
N LYS A 298 9.61 -26.96 5.31
CA LYS A 298 8.94 -27.99 6.13
C LYS A 298 9.57 -29.36 5.92
N THR A 299 9.68 -30.12 7.02
CA THR A 299 10.17 -31.50 7.07
C THR A 299 9.11 -32.48 7.58
N SER A 300 7.86 -32.03 7.71
CA SER A 300 6.75 -32.81 8.23
C SER A 300 5.41 -32.37 7.62
N GLY A 301 4.35 -33.15 7.88
CA GLY A 301 3.00 -32.89 7.36
C GLY A 301 2.67 -33.62 6.05
N LEU A 302 1.42 -33.48 5.61
CA LEU A 302 0.87 -34.22 4.46
C LEU A 302 1.62 -33.94 3.15
N LEU A 303 1.86 -32.67 2.83
CA LEU A 303 2.55 -32.26 1.60
C LEU A 303 3.99 -32.80 1.54
N TYR A 304 4.72 -32.78 2.67
CA TYR A 304 6.05 -33.36 2.75
C TYR A 304 6.02 -34.88 2.51
N LYS A 305 5.09 -35.60 3.18
CA LYS A 305 4.92 -37.05 2.97
C LYS A 305 4.63 -37.39 1.51
N LEU A 306 3.82 -36.57 0.82
CA LEU A 306 3.53 -36.73 -0.61
C LEU A 306 4.78 -36.48 -1.48
N ALA A 307 5.56 -35.44 -1.18
CA ALA A 307 6.81 -35.15 -1.89
C ALA A 307 7.84 -36.29 -1.73
N VAL A 308 7.99 -36.84 -0.52
CA VAL A 308 8.85 -38.01 -0.25
C VAL A 308 8.41 -39.23 -1.07
N ARG A 309 7.10 -39.51 -1.13
CA ARG A 309 6.55 -40.60 -1.95
C ARG A 309 6.83 -40.37 -3.44
N GLY A 310 6.64 -39.13 -3.91
CA GLY A 310 6.91 -38.73 -5.30
C GLY A 310 8.37 -38.94 -5.68
N ALA A 311 9.31 -38.48 -4.85
CA ALA A 311 10.75 -38.66 -5.06
C ALA A 311 11.14 -40.14 -5.13
N LYS A 312 10.63 -40.96 -4.20
CA LYS A 312 10.86 -42.42 -4.21
C LYS A 312 10.32 -43.09 -5.49
N LYS A 313 9.10 -42.71 -5.92
CA LYS A 313 8.49 -43.24 -7.16
C LYS A 313 9.29 -42.86 -8.40
N TYR A 314 9.76 -41.61 -8.48
CA TYR A 314 10.59 -41.13 -9.57
C TYR A 314 11.94 -41.84 -9.61
N ALA A 315 12.60 -42.00 -8.46
CA ALA A 315 13.86 -42.74 -8.34
C ALA A 315 13.73 -44.18 -8.85
N LYS A 316 12.65 -44.89 -8.47
CA LYS A 316 12.37 -46.26 -8.96
C LYS A 316 12.18 -46.31 -10.48
N LYS A 317 11.44 -45.37 -11.07
CA LYS A 317 11.12 -45.37 -12.51
C LYS A 317 12.31 -45.00 -13.40
N LYS A 318 13.23 -44.16 -12.92
CA LYS A 318 14.34 -43.61 -13.71
C LYS A 318 15.69 -44.27 -13.41
N ALA A 319 15.67 -45.41 -12.71
CA ALA A 319 16.82 -46.18 -12.23
C ALA A 319 17.70 -46.83 -13.31
N LYS A 320 17.94 -46.17 -14.46
CA LYS A 320 18.98 -46.59 -15.41
C LYS A 320 20.39 -46.27 -14.90
N ASN A 321 20.55 -45.25 -14.05
CA ASN A 321 21.82 -44.92 -13.38
C ASN A 321 21.75 -45.30 -11.89
N LYS A 322 22.39 -46.42 -11.50
CA LYS A 322 22.33 -47.01 -10.15
C LYS A 322 22.95 -46.15 -9.01
N ASN A 323 23.57 -45.00 -9.31
CA ASN A 323 24.34 -44.21 -8.33
C ASN A 323 23.66 -42.93 -7.78
N ILE A 324 22.46 -42.55 -8.23
CA ILE A 324 21.80 -41.31 -7.71
C ILE A 324 20.72 -41.67 -6.68
N LYS A 325 21.04 -41.49 -5.39
CA LYS A 325 20.05 -41.57 -4.29
C LYS A 325 19.25 -40.25 -4.22
N LEU A 326 18.08 -40.22 -4.85
CA LEU A 326 17.12 -39.11 -4.70
C LEU A 326 16.35 -39.26 -3.40
N ASN A 327 16.75 -38.51 -2.37
CA ASN A 327 16.02 -38.41 -1.11
C ASN A 327 15.43 -37.01 -0.95
N CYS A 328 14.13 -36.93 -0.63
CA CYS A 328 13.49 -35.66 -0.32
C CYS A 328 13.79 -35.31 1.15
N LYS A 329 14.63 -34.29 1.38
CA LYS A 329 15.04 -33.83 2.72
C LYS A 329 14.01 -32.90 3.36
N GLY A 330 13.19 -32.25 2.53
CA GLY A 330 12.14 -31.32 2.95
C GLY A 330 11.38 -30.76 1.76
N ILE A 331 10.48 -29.82 2.04
CA ILE A 331 9.78 -29.04 1.03
C ILE A 331 9.87 -27.55 1.36
N VAL A 332 9.94 -26.73 0.32
CA VAL A 332 9.68 -25.29 0.38
C VAL A 332 8.23 -25.07 -0.03
N LEU A 333 7.44 -24.44 0.83
CA LEU A 333 6.12 -23.92 0.49
C LEU A 333 6.24 -22.41 0.27
N MET A 334 6.15 -22.00 -0.99
CA MET A 334 6.07 -20.60 -1.37
C MET A 334 4.62 -20.16 -1.41
N LYS A 335 4.28 -19.13 -0.62
CA LYS A 335 3.08 -18.33 -0.82
C LYS A 335 3.41 -17.26 -1.86
N VAL A 336 2.72 -17.29 -2.99
CA VAL A 336 3.00 -16.41 -4.12
C VAL A 336 2.46 -15.02 -3.82
N ASP A 337 3.35 -14.03 -3.85
CA ASP A 337 3.04 -12.62 -3.66
C ASP A 337 2.99 -11.85 -4.99
N LYS A 338 3.72 -12.33 -6.01
CA LYS A 338 3.71 -11.75 -7.35
C LYS A 338 3.91 -12.83 -8.41
N PHE A 339 3.15 -12.73 -9.50
CA PHE A 339 3.28 -13.57 -10.70
C PHE A 339 3.31 -12.67 -11.93
N GLU A 340 4.28 -12.89 -12.81
CA GLU A 340 4.51 -12.14 -14.04
C GLU A 340 4.80 -13.11 -15.18
N VAL A 341 4.27 -12.83 -16.36
CA VAL A 341 4.66 -13.45 -17.63
C VAL A 341 5.37 -12.37 -18.43
N VAL A 342 6.60 -12.64 -18.87
CA VAL A 342 7.46 -11.70 -19.60
C VAL A 342 7.81 -12.33 -20.93
N ASP A 343 7.51 -11.65 -22.03
CA ASP A 343 7.99 -12.06 -23.35
C ASP A 343 9.49 -11.68 -23.48
N ILE A 344 10.32 -12.63 -23.94
CA ILE A 344 11.80 -12.52 -24.01
C ILE A 344 12.26 -12.40 -25.45
#